data_AF-A0A9E5HGZ3-F1
#
_entry.id   AF-A0A9E5HGZ3-F1
#
_cell.length_a   1.000
_cell.length_b   1.000
_cell.length_c   1.000
_cell.angle_alpha   90.00
_cell.angle_beta   90.00
_cell.angle_gamma   90.00
#
_symmetry.space_group_name_H-M   'P 1'
#
loop_
_entity.id
_entity.type
_entity.pdbx_description
1 polymer ?
#
loop_
_entity_poly.entity_id
_entity_poly.type
_entity_poly.pdbx_seq_one_letter_code
_entity_poly.pdbx_strand_id
1 'polypeptide(L)' 'MQIIYASQPLGYDSTTLHTILDVARKCNARDNVSGALVCRQDIYLQLLEGSTTQQYL' A
#
# COMPACT_ATOMS: atom_id res chain seq x y z
N MET A 1 9.90 -1.05 -10.70
CA MET A 1 10.25 0.06 -9.78
C MET A 1 9.76 -0.27 -8.40
N GLN A 2 10.50 0.18 -7.40
CA GLN A 2 10.21 -0.01 -5.99
C GLN A 2 10.12 1.36 -5.32
N ILE A 3 9.14 1.53 -4.45
CA ILE A 3 9.00 2.72 -3.62
C ILE A 3 8.84 2.32 -2.16
N ILE A 4 9.50 3.07 -1.28
CA ILE A 4 9.34 2.95 0.16
C ILE A 4 9.00 4.35 0.66
N TYR A 5 7.94 4.46 1.45
CA TYR A 5 7.57 5.73 2.04
C TYR A 5 6.94 5.54 3.42
N ALA A 6 7.02 6.59 4.22
CA ALA A 6 6.43 6.66 5.54
C ALA A 6 5.40 7.79 5.61
N SER A 7 4.33 7.59 6.37
CA SER A 7 3.31 8.60 6.64
C SER A 7 2.81 8.49 8.08
N GLN A 8 2.24 9.58 8.59
CA GLN A 8 1.60 9.59 9.92
C GLN A 8 0.09 9.37 9.75
N PRO A 9 -0.52 8.45 10.53
CA PRO A 9 -1.96 8.29 10.55
C PRO A 9 -2.63 9.47 11.26
N LEU A 10 -3.76 9.95 10.71
CA LEU A 10 -4.62 10.91 11.43
C LEU A 10 -5.39 10.26 12.58
N GLY A 11 -5.57 8.95 12.50
CA GLY A 11 -6.16 8.09 13.52
C GLY A 11 -5.76 6.64 13.24
N TYR A 12 -5.61 5.85 14.30
CA TYR A 12 -5.20 4.45 14.21
C TYR A 12 -6.26 3.56 14.86
N ASP A 13 -7.02 2.86 14.02
CA ASP A 13 -8.00 1.87 14.42
C ASP A 13 -8.05 0.71 13.41
N SER A 14 -8.58 -0.43 13.86
CA SER A 14 -8.61 -1.65 13.06
C SER A 14 -9.52 -1.54 11.84
N THR A 15 -10.64 -0.82 11.93
CA THR A 15 -11.59 -0.66 10.83
C THR A 15 -10.97 0.14 9.67
N THR A 16 -10.28 1.23 9.99
CA THR A 16 -9.51 2.01 9.01
C THR A 16 -8.42 1.16 8.37
N LEU A 17 -7.66 0.40 9.17
CA LEU A 17 -6.61 -0.48 8.65
C LEU A 17 -7.16 -1.57 7.72
N HIS A 18 -8.27 -2.22 8.09
CA HIS A 18 -8.92 -3.21 7.24
C HIS A 18 -9.38 -2.61 5.91
N THR A 19 -9.94 -1.40 5.94
CA THR A 19 -10.38 -0.69 4.74
C THR A 19 -9.21 -0.39 3.79
N ILE A 20 -8.08 0.08 4.34
CA ILE A 20 -6.84 0.30 3.57
C ILE A 20 -6.38 -1.00 2.92
N LEU A 21 -6.32 -2.09 3.68
CA LEU A 21 -5.84 -3.39 3.18
C LEU A 21 -6.77 -3.99 2.11
N ASP A 22 -8.09 -3.86 2.25
CA ASP A 22 -9.06 -4.36 1.27
C ASP A 22 -8.95 -3.63 -0.06
N VAL A 23 -8.83 -2.30 -0.04
CA VAL A 23 -8.61 -1.49 -1.24
C VAL A 23 -7.25 -1.82 -1.86
N ALA A 24 -6.20 -1.86 -1.03
CA ALA A 24 -4.86 -2.16 -1.49
C ALA A 24 -4.79 -3.52 -2.18
N ARG A 25 -5.35 -4.59 -1.60
CA ARG A 25 -5.35 -5.94 -2.21
C ARG A 25 -6.02 -5.96 -3.59
N LYS A 26 -7.16 -5.27 -3.74
CA LYS A 26 -7.90 -5.21 -5.02
C LYS A 26 -7.10 -4.45 -6.07
N CYS A 27 -6.63 -3.24 -5.74
CA CYS A 27 -5.86 -2.42 -6.67
C CYS A 27 -4.53 -3.09 -7.03
N ASN A 28 -3.82 -3.62 -6.03
CA ASN A 28 -2.56 -4.30 -6.22
C ASN A 28 -2.69 -5.52 -7.15
N ALA A 29 -3.73 -6.33 -6.98
CA ALA A 29 -3.99 -7.46 -7.87
C ALA A 29 -4.31 -7.00 -9.30
N ARG A 30 -5.13 -5.96 -9.46
CA ARG A 30 -5.48 -5.39 -10.78
C ARG A 30 -4.26 -4.83 -11.50
N ASP A 31 -3.39 -4.12 -10.77
CA ASP A 31 -2.28 -3.36 -11.34
C ASP A 31 -0.95 -4.15 -11.33
N ASN A 32 -0.99 -5.42 -10.93
CA ASN A 32 0.17 -6.30 -10.77
C ASN A 32 1.28 -5.66 -9.88
N VAL A 33 0.84 -5.08 -8.77
CA VAL A 33 1.70 -4.49 -7.74
C VAL A 33 1.78 -5.45 -6.55
N SER A 34 2.96 -5.66 -6.01
CA SER A 34 3.17 -6.32 -4.72
C SER A 34 3.58 -5.31 -3.65
N GLY A 35 3.53 -5.70 -2.39
CA GLY A 35 3.99 -4.83 -1.32
C GLY A 35 3.72 -5.33 0.08
N ALA A 36 4.13 -4.51 1.04
CA ALA A 36 3.92 -4.73 2.46
C ALA A 36 3.61 -3.40 3.15
N LEU A 37 2.76 -3.45 4.18
CA LEU A 37 2.41 -2.32 5.02
C LEU A 37 2.70 -2.69 6.47
N VAL A 38 3.59 -1.93 7.11
CA VAL A 38 3.86 -2.00 8.55
C VAL A 38 3.09 -0.87 9.22
N CYS A 39 2.31 -1.23 10.24
CA CYS A 39 1.38 -0.34 10.91
C CYS A 39 1.70 -0.24 12.40
N ARG A 40 1.81 1.00 12.88
CA ARG A 40 1.88 1.36 14.30
C ARG A 40 1.05 2.64 14.51
N GLN A 41 0.65 2.90 15.75
CA GLN A 41 -0.25 4.00 16.11
C GLN A 41 0.19 5.39 15.61
N ASP A 42 1.47 5.61 15.36
CA ASP A 42 2.06 6.88 14.96
C ASP A 42 2.70 6.86 13.56
N ILE A 43 2.74 5.70 12.89
CA ILE A 43 3.42 5.57 11.60
C ILE A 43 2.88 4.43 10.75
N TYR A 44 2.74 4.71 9.46
CA TYR A 44 2.63 3.73 8.40
C TYR A 44 3.93 3.73 7.59
N LEU A 45 4.47 2.54 7.36
CA LEU A 45 5.61 2.32 6.47
C LEU A 45 5.17 1.35 5.38
N GLN A 46 5.23 1.80 4.13
CA GLN A 46 4.80 0.99 2.99
C GLN A 46 5.95 0.75 2.01
N LEU A 47 6.07 -0.50 1.58
CA LEU A 47 6.86 -0.96 0.45
C LEU A 47 5.90 -1.34 -0.68
N LEU A 48 6.10 -0.79 -1.87
CA LEU A 48 5.38 -1.20 -3.08
C LEU A 48 6.36 -1.49 -4.21
N GLU A 49 6.09 -2.54 -4.96
CA GLU A 49 6.89 -2.99 -6.11
C GLU A 49 5.95 -3.29 -7.29
N GLY A 50 6.31 -2.80 -8.48
CA GLY A 50 5.51 -2.99 -9.69
C GLY A 50 6.25 -2.54 -10.95
N SER A 51 5.63 -2.68 -12.12
CA SER A 51 6.24 -2.23 -13.38
C SER A 51 6.26 -0.69 -13.47
N THR A 52 7.29 -0.12 -14.09
CA THR A 52 7.38 1.32 -14.40
C THR A 52 6.52 1.71 -15.60
N THR A 53 5.94 0.72 -16.25
CA THR A 53 5.49 0.79 -17.62
C THR A 53 4.30 -0.15 -17.71
N GLN A 54 3.09 0.38 -17.83
CA GLN A 54 2.07 -0.33 -18.59
C GLN A 54 2.68 -0.55 -19.97
N GLN A 55 3.04 -1.79 -20.26
CA GLN A 55 3.60 -2.17 -21.56
C GLN A 55 2.64 -1.64 -22.62
N TYR A 56 3.14 -0.75 -23.48
CA TYR A 56 2.45 -0.28 -24.67
C TYR A 56 1.94 -1.50 -25.46
N LEU A 57 0.64 -1.75 -25.41
CA LEU A 57 -0.13 -2.55 -26.36
C LEU A 57 -1.48 -1.86 -26.56
#